data_AF-A0A384IB27-F1
#
_entry.id   AF-A0A384IB27-F1
#
_cell.length_a   1.000
_cell.length_b   1.000
_cell.length_c   1.000
_cell.angle_alpha   90.00
_cell.angle_beta   90.00
_cell.angle_gamma   90.00
#
_symmetry.space_group_name_H-M   'P 1'
#
loop_
_entity.id
_entity.type
_entity.pdbx_description
1 polymer ?
#
loop_
_entity_poly.entity_id
_entity_poly.type
_entity_poly.pdbx_seq_one_letter_code
_entity_poly.pdbx_strand_id
1 'polypeptide(L)'
;MTQNSPPLVLPPGLARAMATLQDKDRQRLDDTVTRLHTVNGRLWDTEDRVRSAFLSAAQVADCKREIDQLNAERNALAERADEVLGSLADAGRADVPLHTETLASVVDRMSVLTLRIWHSERAATRDELARRRVPALHGQREELYAALDALVNDVVAGRRRLPVPARFKLYGREDIAPTEIKPSRHLRQVLAFGGLSECGKSTSAQFVQRTCGAQRLKIGFLLRQAAHREGLADPYALSARRQAELLLGELNRFADAHVDTKLFTIESVHDDASIAELKQLRGDTLQIVYLDTPFAVRVERSGTPAQAVAAKDEIKMSRGAHQVAALADHVIDNTGSIAALRARLRRIAAPPSTTALRVATPYGLGLPAAVASATADFTDAVRAYGPGVRLVTLTGSPGEGTWIAGWSDLDLMVIAEHEVIGGIQEALEQYRTALGGAASLGPTLVTPGELTARRLTPRLAFVLHQLQQGSPVLHAASDLELPTISRDELAFAAVRELPQVMLTMRRLRTAEGATALRQLYKHLVLACRLLLREHNQWESGPDRILAAASRMPGLTALAVPPLAEVANAWRDGDTELVLKPVTAAVDQLLTWYALQLAA
;
A
#
# COMPACT_ATOMS: atom_id res chain seq x y z
N MET A 1 -16.89 1.40 -29.87
CA MET A 1 -18.15 1.12 -30.60
C MET A 1 -19.02 0.26 -29.70
N THR A 2 -20.28 0.64 -29.47
CA THR A 2 -21.31 -0.37 -29.17
C THR A 2 -21.25 -1.38 -30.31
N GLN A 3 -21.19 -2.67 -29.99
CA GLN A 3 -20.75 -3.72 -30.93
C GLN A 3 -21.56 -3.84 -32.25
N ASN A 4 -22.59 -3.01 -32.50
CA ASN A 4 -23.55 -3.19 -33.60
C ASN A 4 -24.05 -1.90 -34.30
N SER A 5 -23.51 -0.71 -34.05
CA SER A 5 -23.92 0.50 -34.82
C SER A 5 -23.31 0.48 -36.23
N PRO A 6 -24.07 0.86 -37.28
CA PRO A 6 -23.59 0.83 -38.66
C PRO A 6 -22.45 1.84 -38.85
N PRO A 7 -21.47 1.56 -39.74
CA PRO A 7 -20.45 2.55 -40.07
C PRO A 7 -21.06 3.77 -40.75
N LEU A 8 -20.42 4.93 -40.58
CA LEU A 8 -20.81 6.15 -41.29
C LEU A 8 -20.33 6.07 -42.74
N VAL A 9 -21.26 6.01 -43.70
CA VAL A 9 -20.96 6.02 -45.13
C VAL A 9 -21.02 7.45 -45.65
N LEU A 10 -19.90 7.95 -46.19
CA LEU A 10 -19.82 9.29 -46.79
C LEU A 10 -20.40 9.28 -48.22
N PRO A 11 -21.03 10.39 -48.67
CA PRO A 11 -21.59 10.44 -50.02
C PRO A 11 -20.48 10.53 -51.10
N PRO A 12 -20.77 10.10 -52.34
CA PRO A 12 -19.75 9.94 -53.38
C PRO A 12 -19.02 11.23 -53.77
N GLY A 13 -19.68 12.38 -53.75
CA GLY A 13 -19.05 13.68 -54.04
C GLY A 13 -18.03 14.06 -52.98
N LEU A 14 -18.37 13.93 -51.70
CA LEU A 14 -17.41 14.13 -50.60
C LEU A 14 -16.26 13.11 -50.66
N ALA A 15 -16.55 11.83 -50.91
CA ALA A 15 -15.51 10.80 -51.02
C ALA A 15 -14.52 11.08 -52.17
N ARG A 16 -15.01 11.55 -53.33
CA ARG A 16 -14.16 11.98 -54.44
C ARG A 16 -13.31 13.20 -54.10
N ALA A 17 -13.87 14.18 -53.40
CA ALA A 17 -13.11 15.35 -52.95
C ALA A 17 -12.04 14.96 -51.91
N MET A 18 -12.33 14.03 -51.00
CA MET A 18 -11.33 13.52 -50.06
C MET A 18 -10.20 12.73 -50.74
N ALA A 19 -10.45 12.15 -51.92
CA ALA A 19 -9.43 11.47 -52.70
C ALA A 19 -8.39 12.44 -53.30
N THR A 20 -8.64 13.75 -53.31
CA THR A 20 -7.66 14.75 -53.76
C THR A 20 -6.76 15.26 -52.63
N LEU A 21 -7.09 14.94 -51.37
CA LEU A 21 -6.26 15.27 -50.20
C LEU A 21 -4.98 14.43 -50.17
N GLN A 22 -3.94 14.96 -49.53
CA GLN A 22 -2.72 14.22 -49.21
C GLN A 22 -3.06 13.01 -48.33
N ASP A 23 -2.32 11.89 -48.48
CA ASP A 23 -2.63 10.65 -47.77
C ASP A 23 -2.68 10.81 -46.24
N LYS A 24 -1.78 11.64 -45.69
CA LYS A 24 -1.75 11.96 -44.26
C LYS A 24 -3.03 12.67 -43.79
N ASP A 25 -3.52 13.63 -44.56
CA ASP A 25 -4.72 14.39 -44.23
C ASP A 25 -5.99 13.56 -44.42
N ARG A 26 -6.01 12.71 -45.47
CA ARG A 26 -7.09 11.75 -45.69
C ARG A 26 -7.21 10.77 -44.51
N GLN A 27 -6.09 10.20 -44.05
CA GLN A 27 -6.09 9.29 -42.90
C GLN A 27 -6.52 10.01 -41.61
N ARG A 28 -5.99 11.21 -41.37
CA ARG A 28 -6.38 12.05 -40.22
C ARG A 28 -7.87 12.35 -40.21
N LEU A 29 -8.46 12.66 -41.38
CA LEU A 29 -9.88 12.93 -41.51
C LEU A 29 -10.72 11.68 -41.28
N ASP A 30 -10.33 10.53 -41.84
CA ASP A 30 -11.03 9.25 -41.67
C ASP A 30 -11.06 8.82 -40.19
N ASP A 31 -9.92 8.91 -39.50
CA ASP A 31 -9.81 8.65 -38.06
C ASP A 31 -10.71 9.60 -37.25
N THR A 32 -10.71 10.88 -37.61
CA THR A 32 -11.48 11.92 -36.93
C THR A 32 -12.98 11.72 -37.10
N VAL A 33 -13.44 11.42 -38.31
CA VAL A 33 -14.85 11.15 -38.64
C VAL A 33 -15.32 9.85 -38.00
N THR A 34 -14.50 8.80 -38.03
CA THR A 34 -14.80 7.52 -37.36
C THR A 34 -14.95 7.70 -35.85
N ARG A 35 -14.04 8.46 -35.24
CA ARG A 35 -14.11 8.78 -33.81
C ARG A 35 -15.31 9.67 -33.49
N LEU A 36 -15.61 10.68 -34.33
CA LEU A 36 -16.80 11.53 -34.19
C LEU A 36 -18.08 10.69 -34.18
N HIS A 37 -18.21 9.76 -35.13
CA HIS A 37 -19.35 8.84 -35.20
C HIS A 37 -19.45 7.95 -33.95
N THR A 38 -18.32 7.45 -33.46
CA THR A 38 -18.27 6.67 -32.22
C THR A 38 -18.69 7.48 -30.99
N VAL A 39 -18.23 8.73 -30.87
CA VAL A 39 -18.61 9.64 -29.77
C VAL A 39 -20.09 9.95 -29.81
N ASN A 40 -20.65 10.21 -31.00
CA ASN A 40 -22.09 10.42 -31.18
C ASN A 40 -22.92 9.20 -30.74
N GLY A 41 -22.45 7.98 -31.02
CA GLY A 41 -23.09 6.75 -30.53
C GLY A 41 -23.09 6.65 -29.00
N ARG A 42 -21.94 6.90 -28.36
CA ARG A 42 -21.83 6.88 -26.89
C ARG A 42 -22.67 7.97 -26.24
N LEU A 43 -22.73 9.15 -26.87
CA LEU A 43 -23.57 10.25 -26.40
C LEU A 43 -25.04 9.85 -26.41
N TRP A 44 -25.50 9.22 -27.50
CA TRP A 44 -26.86 8.69 -27.59
C TRP A 44 -27.16 7.68 -26.48
N ASP A 45 -26.30 6.68 -26.29
CA ASP A 45 -26.48 5.66 -25.25
C ASP A 45 -26.52 6.26 -23.83
N THR A 46 -25.69 7.27 -23.58
CA THR A 46 -25.61 7.95 -22.28
C THR A 46 -26.86 8.80 -22.02
N GLU A 47 -27.37 9.50 -23.05
CA GLU A 47 -28.63 10.22 -22.97
C GLU A 47 -29.82 9.28 -22.72
N ASP A 48 -29.88 8.13 -23.40
CA ASP A 48 -30.92 7.14 -23.15
C ASP A 48 -30.82 6.54 -21.74
N ARG A 49 -29.60 6.30 -21.25
CA ARG A 49 -29.37 5.85 -19.88
C ARG A 49 -29.87 6.86 -18.86
N VAL A 50 -29.61 8.16 -19.04
CA VAL A 50 -30.04 9.19 -18.08
C VAL A 50 -31.56 9.40 -18.04
N ARG A 51 -32.27 9.03 -19.12
CA ARG A 51 -33.75 9.07 -19.19
C ARG A 51 -34.43 7.93 -18.40
N SER A 52 -33.66 6.99 -17.83
CA SER A 52 -34.20 5.89 -17.01
C SER A 52 -34.79 6.39 -15.69
N ALA A 53 -36.01 5.97 -15.37
CA ALA A 53 -36.75 6.38 -14.18
C ALA A 53 -36.16 5.85 -12.84
N PHE A 54 -35.19 4.93 -12.89
CA PHE A 54 -34.64 4.25 -11.71
C PHE A 54 -33.27 4.77 -11.28
N LEU A 55 -32.78 5.89 -11.85
CA LEU A 55 -31.51 6.46 -11.46
C LEU A 55 -31.63 7.31 -10.19
N SER A 56 -30.68 7.14 -9.27
CA SER A 56 -30.48 8.07 -8.16
C SER A 56 -29.97 9.43 -8.67
N ALA A 57 -30.14 10.49 -7.87
CA ALA A 57 -29.64 11.82 -8.19
C ALA A 57 -28.13 11.85 -8.49
N ALA A 58 -27.34 11.03 -7.79
CA ALA A 58 -25.90 10.87 -8.05
C ALA A 58 -25.63 10.28 -9.44
N GLN A 59 -26.36 9.22 -9.82
CA GLN A 59 -26.21 8.61 -11.14
C GLN A 59 -26.67 9.51 -12.28
N VAL A 60 -27.70 10.34 -12.05
CA VAL A 60 -28.12 11.39 -13.00
C VAL A 60 -27.01 12.44 -13.17
N ALA A 61 -26.41 12.89 -12.07
CA ALA A 61 -25.29 13.84 -12.12
C ALA A 61 -24.07 13.25 -12.86
N ASP A 62 -23.73 11.98 -12.63
CA ASP A 62 -22.63 11.31 -13.32
C ASP A 62 -22.88 11.20 -14.83
N CYS A 63 -24.09 10.80 -15.23
CA CYS A 63 -24.47 10.77 -16.65
C CYS A 63 -24.45 12.18 -17.27
N LYS A 64 -24.85 13.22 -16.53
CA LYS A 64 -24.79 14.60 -17.02
C LYS A 64 -23.35 15.05 -17.29
N ARG A 65 -22.41 14.73 -16.41
CA ARG A 65 -20.98 15.02 -16.61
C ARG A 65 -20.43 14.29 -17.83
N GLU A 66 -20.79 13.01 -18.01
CA GLU A 66 -20.39 12.24 -19.18
C GLU A 66 -20.97 12.83 -20.48
N ILE A 67 -22.24 13.27 -20.48
CA ILE A 67 -22.86 13.96 -21.61
C ILE A 67 -22.13 15.26 -21.96
N ASP A 68 -21.73 16.05 -20.96
CA ASP A 68 -20.99 17.30 -21.19
C ASP A 68 -19.59 17.03 -21.77
N GLN A 69 -18.90 15.99 -21.29
CA GLN A 69 -17.60 15.56 -21.81
C GLN A 69 -17.70 15.07 -23.26
N LEU A 70 -18.66 14.19 -23.56
CA LEU A 70 -18.86 13.65 -24.91
C LEU A 70 -19.24 14.75 -25.90
N ASN A 71 -20.02 15.74 -25.47
CA ASN A 71 -20.35 16.90 -26.29
C ASN A 71 -19.13 17.81 -26.55
N ALA A 72 -18.24 17.99 -25.57
CA ALA A 72 -16.98 18.71 -25.77
C ALA A 72 -16.07 17.98 -26.77
N GLU A 73 -15.94 16.65 -26.63
CA GLU A 73 -15.16 15.83 -27.55
C GLU A 73 -15.72 15.85 -28.97
N ARG A 74 -17.05 15.76 -29.12
CA ARG A 74 -17.76 15.88 -30.41
C ARG A 74 -17.42 17.20 -31.10
N ASN A 75 -17.42 18.31 -30.37
CA ASN A 75 -17.07 19.61 -30.94
C ASN A 75 -15.60 19.68 -31.39
N ALA A 76 -14.67 19.25 -30.55
CA ALA A 76 -13.25 19.23 -30.90
C ALA A 76 -12.92 18.29 -32.07
N LEU A 77 -13.67 17.20 -32.24
CA LEU A 77 -13.53 16.30 -33.39
C LEU A 77 -14.06 16.95 -34.67
N ALA A 78 -15.20 17.65 -34.60
CA ALA A 78 -15.73 18.34 -35.76
C ALA A 78 -14.84 19.52 -36.20
N GLU A 79 -14.29 20.29 -35.26
CA GLU A 79 -13.31 21.35 -35.58
C GLU A 79 -12.07 20.77 -36.27
N ARG A 80 -11.52 19.65 -35.76
CA ARG A 80 -10.40 18.94 -36.41
C ARG A 80 -10.75 18.40 -37.79
N ALA A 81 -11.98 17.95 -38.01
CA ALA A 81 -12.43 17.53 -39.33
C ALA A 81 -12.53 18.73 -40.29
N ASP A 82 -13.02 19.88 -39.80
CA ASP A 82 -13.07 21.12 -40.59
C ASP A 82 -11.68 21.71 -40.90
N GLU A 83 -10.67 21.53 -40.05
CA GLU A 83 -9.28 21.91 -40.38
C GLU A 83 -8.79 21.23 -41.66
N VAL A 84 -9.17 19.96 -41.86
CA VAL A 84 -8.79 19.20 -43.05
C VAL A 84 -9.76 19.47 -44.20
N LEU A 85 -11.06 19.43 -43.96
CA LEU A 85 -12.08 19.68 -45.00
C LEU A 85 -12.03 21.11 -45.53
N GLY A 86 -11.57 22.07 -44.72
CA GLY A 86 -11.37 23.46 -45.11
C GLY A 86 -10.32 23.63 -46.20
N SER A 87 -9.36 22.70 -46.35
CA SER A 87 -8.38 22.74 -47.45
C SER A 87 -8.98 22.41 -48.82
N LEU A 88 -10.22 21.89 -48.86
CA LEU A 88 -10.96 21.69 -50.11
C LEU A 88 -11.57 22.99 -50.66
N ALA A 89 -11.64 24.04 -49.83
CA ALA A 89 -12.12 25.35 -50.24
C ALA A 89 -10.96 26.17 -50.84
N ASP A 90 -11.22 26.87 -51.94
CA ASP A 90 -10.30 27.89 -52.45
C ASP A 90 -10.13 29.02 -51.42
N ALA A 91 -8.99 29.71 -51.46
CA ALA A 91 -8.62 30.78 -50.54
C ALA A 91 -9.52 32.02 -50.69
N GLY A 92 -10.75 31.91 -50.17
CA GLY A 92 -11.52 32.98 -49.55
C GLY A 92 -11.69 34.28 -50.35
N ARG A 93 -12.13 34.21 -51.61
CA ARG A 93 -12.61 35.43 -52.26
C ARG A 93 -13.88 35.96 -51.57
N ALA A 94 -13.84 37.22 -51.14
CA ALA A 94 -14.91 37.83 -50.34
C ALA A 94 -16.24 38.01 -51.09
N ASP A 95 -16.20 37.96 -52.44
CA ASP A 95 -17.36 38.07 -53.34
C ASP A 95 -18.16 36.77 -53.48
N VAL A 96 -17.68 35.66 -52.90
CA VAL A 96 -18.33 34.36 -52.97
C VAL A 96 -19.40 34.22 -51.87
N PRO A 97 -20.64 33.75 -52.19
CA PRO A 97 -21.69 33.56 -51.19
C PRO A 97 -21.29 32.59 -50.06
N LEU A 98 -21.55 33.00 -48.82
CA LEU A 98 -21.31 32.22 -47.61
C LEU A 98 -22.36 31.12 -47.43
N HIS A 99 -21.93 29.93 -47.01
CA HIS A 99 -22.82 28.86 -46.54
C HIS A 99 -23.06 28.98 -45.02
N THR A 100 -24.21 28.50 -44.54
CA THR A 100 -24.63 28.63 -43.14
C THR A 100 -23.87 27.71 -42.17
N GLU A 101 -23.27 26.64 -42.68
CA GLU A 101 -22.62 25.59 -41.90
C GLU A 101 -21.29 25.18 -42.53
N THR A 102 -20.38 24.64 -41.71
CA THR A 102 -19.16 23.98 -42.15
C THR A 102 -19.43 22.57 -42.68
N LEU A 103 -18.49 21.98 -43.43
CA LEU A 103 -18.63 20.62 -43.94
C LEU A 103 -18.68 19.59 -42.81
N ALA A 104 -17.84 19.70 -41.78
CA ALA A 104 -17.88 18.78 -40.65
C ALA A 104 -19.18 18.89 -39.84
N SER A 105 -19.85 20.04 -39.81
CA SER A 105 -21.16 20.17 -39.17
C SER A 105 -22.26 19.42 -39.92
N VAL A 106 -22.20 19.38 -41.26
CA VAL A 106 -23.09 18.53 -42.07
C VAL A 106 -22.79 17.04 -41.84
N VAL A 107 -21.50 16.66 -41.80
CA VAL A 107 -21.06 15.28 -41.50
C VAL A 107 -21.49 14.82 -40.09
N ASP A 108 -21.41 15.70 -39.09
CA ASP A 108 -21.86 15.43 -37.73
C ASP A 108 -23.39 15.21 -37.65
N ARG A 109 -24.19 16.03 -38.36
CA ARG A 109 -25.64 15.78 -38.50
C ARG A 109 -25.94 14.47 -39.21
N MET A 110 -25.16 14.14 -40.24
CA MET A 110 -25.27 12.87 -40.95
C MET A 110 -25.00 11.68 -40.01
N SER A 111 -23.96 11.77 -39.18
CA SER A 111 -23.69 10.79 -38.12
C SER A 111 -24.89 10.61 -37.20
N VAL A 112 -25.47 11.70 -36.69
CA VAL A 112 -26.64 11.65 -35.80
C VAL A 112 -27.86 11.05 -36.51
N LEU A 113 -28.10 11.39 -37.78
CA LEU A 113 -29.22 10.84 -38.55
C LEU A 113 -29.05 9.34 -38.81
N THR A 114 -27.84 8.88 -39.12
CA THR A 114 -27.51 7.45 -39.27
C THR A 114 -27.80 6.67 -38.00
N LEU A 115 -27.39 7.18 -36.84
CA LEU A 115 -27.69 6.56 -35.54
C LEU A 115 -29.21 6.57 -35.27
N ARG A 116 -29.90 7.68 -35.56
CA ARG A 116 -31.35 7.82 -35.38
C ARG A 116 -32.12 6.80 -36.22
N ILE A 117 -31.73 6.58 -37.48
CA ILE A 117 -32.32 5.55 -38.34
C ILE A 117 -32.14 4.18 -37.70
N TRP A 118 -30.91 3.82 -37.31
CA TRP A 118 -30.60 2.54 -36.69
C TRP A 118 -31.42 2.27 -35.42
N HIS A 119 -31.52 3.25 -34.52
CA HIS A 119 -32.35 3.12 -33.32
C HIS A 119 -33.85 3.02 -33.66
N SER A 120 -34.33 3.79 -34.64
CA SER A 120 -35.74 3.79 -35.06
C SER A 120 -36.15 2.48 -35.74
N GLU A 121 -35.30 1.90 -36.57
CA GLU A 121 -35.53 0.58 -37.21
C GLU A 121 -35.64 -0.53 -36.16
N ARG A 122 -34.79 -0.52 -35.14
CA ARG A 122 -34.87 -1.47 -34.02
C ARG A 122 -36.16 -1.29 -33.24
N ALA A 123 -36.56 -0.05 -32.97
CA ALA A 123 -37.79 0.27 -32.27
C ALA A 123 -39.05 -0.06 -33.08
N ALA A 124 -39.01 0.01 -34.42
CA ALA A 124 -40.16 -0.25 -35.32
C ALA A 124 -40.75 -1.67 -35.20
N THR A 125 -40.01 -2.60 -34.61
CA THR A 125 -40.51 -3.95 -34.26
C THR A 125 -41.54 -3.91 -33.13
N ARG A 126 -41.49 -2.90 -32.26
CA ARG A 126 -42.30 -2.76 -31.03
C ARG A 126 -43.10 -1.46 -30.96
N ASP A 127 -42.80 -0.46 -31.79
CA ASP A 127 -43.43 0.86 -31.82
C ASP A 127 -43.90 1.24 -33.24
N GLU A 128 -45.22 1.39 -33.40
CA GLU A 128 -45.87 1.77 -34.65
C GLU A 128 -45.53 3.21 -35.08
N LEU A 129 -45.26 4.11 -34.13
CA LEU A 129 -44.84 5.48 -34.44
C LEU A 129 -43.43 5.48 -35.05
N ALA A 130 -42.51 4.69 -34.49
CA ALA A 130 -41.18 4.49 -35.06
C ALA A 130 -41.27 3.91 -36.48
N ARG A 131 -42.13 2.90 -36.70
CA ARG A 131 -42.32 2.27 -38.02
C ARG A 131 -42.76 3.26 -39.09
N ARG A 132 -43.69 4.17 -38.77
CA ARG A 132 -44.15 5.20 -39.71
C ARG A 132 -43.10 6.28 -40.01
N ARG A 133 -42.12 6.48 -39.12
CA ARG A 133 -41.07 7.50 -39.26
C ARG A 133 -39.86 7.02 -40.05
N VAL A 134 -39.56 5.72 -40.06
CA VAL A 134 -38.38 5.15 -40.74
C VAL A 134 -38.28 5.58 -42.22
N PRO A 135 -39.33 5.48 -43.07
CA PRO A 135 -39.23 5.91 -44.47
C PRO A 135 -38.87 7.38 -44.63
N ALA A 136 -39.44 8.25 -43.80
CA ALA A 136 -39.13 9.69 -43.81
C ALA A 136 -37.68 9.98 -43.37
N LEU A 137 -37.14 9.23 -42.40
CA LEU A 137 -35.74 9.35 -41.97
C LEU A 137 -34.76 8.93 -43.06
N HIS A 138 -35.07 7.88 -43.83
CA HIS A 138 -34.28 7.52 -45.01
C HIS A 138 -34.33 8.62 -46.07
N GLY A 139 -35.52 9.17 -46.36
CA GLY A 139 -35.66 10.31 -47.27
C GLY A 139 -34.80 11.51 -46.86
N GLN A 140 -34.83 11.89 -45.58
CA GLN A 140 -33.99 12.95 -45.02
C GLN A 140 -32.49 12.67 -45.19
N ARG A 141 -32.06 11.40 -45.11
CA ARG A 141 -30.65 11.04 -45.30
C ARG A 141 -30.23 11.20 -46.76
N GLU A 142 -31.04 10.75 -47.70
CA GLU A 142 -30.75 10.90 -49.13
C GLU A 142 -30.74 12.38 -49.55
N GLU A 143 -31.67 13.19 -49.03
CA GLU A 143 -31.66 14.65 -49.23
C GLU A 143 -30.41 15.30 -48.64
N LEU A 144 -29.98 14.89 -47.44
CA LEU A 144 -28.76 15.39 -46.80
C LEU A 144 -27.51 15.00 -47.60
N TYR A 145 -27.47 13.79 -48.16
CA TYR A 145 -26.36 13.32 -49.00
C TYR A 145 -26.26 14.14 -50.28
N ALA A 146 -27.38 14.35 -50.97
CA ALA A 146 -27.44 15.17 -52.18
C ALA A 146 -27.03 16.63 -51.90
N ALA A 147 -27.51 17.20 -50.79
CA ALA A 147 -27.17 18.56 -50.39
C ALA A 147 -25.69 18.71 -50.04
N LEU A 148 -25.09 17.74 -49.34
CA LEU A 148 -23.67 17.73 -49.01
C LEU A 148 -22.82 17.61 -50.27
N ASP A 149 -23.17 16.72 -51.20
CA ASP A 149 -22.45 16.58 -52.47
C ASP A 149 -22.53 17.85 -53.32
N ALA A 150 -23.69 18.51 -53.39
CA ALA A 150 -23.85 19.79 -54.06
C ALA A 150 -22.96 20.87 -53.41
N LEU A 151 -22.96 20.95 -52.07
CA LEU A 151 -22.13 21.90 -51.32
C LEU A 151 -20.64 21.67 -51.56
N VAL A 152 -20.17 20.42 -51.52
CA VAL A 152 -18.76 20.09 -51.77
C VAL A 152 -18.36 20.51 -53.18
N ASN A 153 -19.19 20.23 -54.19
CA ASN A 153 -18.92 20.64 -55.57
C ASN A 153 -18.86 22.16 -55.73
N ASP A 154 -19.71 22.91 -55.02
CA ASP A 154 -19.70 24.36 -55.03
C ASP A 154 -18.50 24.94 -54.30
N VAL A 155 -18.08 24.34 -53.19
CA VAL A 155 -16.89 24.75 -52.42
C VAL A 155 -15.61 24.51 -53.22
N VAL A 156 -15.45 23.32 -53.79
CA VAL A 156 -14.28 22.95 -54.62
C VAL A 156 -14.20 23.82 -55.88
N ALA A 157 -15.34 24.19 -56.47
CA ALA A 157 -15.39 25.06 -57.63
C ALA A 157 -15.35 26.57 -57.30
N GLY A 158 -15.16 26.94 -56.03
CA GLY A 158 -15.10 28.34 -55.60
C GLY A 158 -16.41 29.13 -55.73
N ARG A 159 -17.56 28.45 -55.86
CA ARG A 159 -18.91 29.06 -55.93
C ARG A 159 -19.55 29.30 -54.56
N ARG A 160 -19.04 28.66 -53.50
CA ARG A 160 -19.48 28.82 -52.12
C ARG A 160 -18.28 28.89 -51.18
N ARG A 161 -18.34 29.76 -50.17
CA ARG A 161 -17.37 29.80 -49.06
C ARG A 161 -17.99 29.23 -47.78
N LEU A 162 -17.15 28.61 -46.95
CA LEU A 162 -17.55 28.03 -45.67
C LEU A 162 -17.36 29.05 -44.52
N PRO A 163 -18.16 28.97 -43.44
CA PRO A 163 -17.94 29.77 -42.24
C PRO A 163 -16.69 29.31 -41.48
N VAL A 164 -16.19 30.16 -40.58
CA VAL A 164 -15.03 29.84 -39.73
C VAL A 164 -15.38 28.65 -38.82
N PRO A 165 -14.53 27.61 -38.73
CA PRO A 165 -14.82 26.40 -37.97
C PRO A 165 -14.52 26.60 -36.46
N ALA A 166 -15.24 27.51 -35.81
CA ALA A 166 -15.10 27.78 -34.38
C ALA A 166 -16.41 27.50 -33.64
N ARG A 167 -16.38 26.54 -32.69
CA ARG A 167 -17.52 26.21 -31.83
C ARG A 167 -17.29 26.79 -30.43
N PHE A 168 -17.84 27.97 -30.17
CA PHE A 168 -17.62 28.74 -28.92
C PHE A 168 -18.34 28.20 -27.66
N LYS A 169 -18.87 26.98 -27.69
CA LYS A 169 -19.60 26.44 -26.52
C LYS A 169 -18.61 25.99 -25.45
N LEU A 170 -18.64 26.67 -24.31
CA LEU A 170 -17.83 26.34 -23.13
C LEU A 170 -18.45 25.15 -22.39
N TYR A 171 -17.75 24.03 -22.34
CA TYR A 171 -18.09 22.90 -21.47
C TYR A 171 -17.24 23.02 -20.22
N GLY A 172 -17.81 23.58 -19.15
CA GLY A 172 -17.28 23.50 -17.79
C GLY A 172 -15.77 23.74 -17.63
N ARG A 173 -15.23 24.80 -18.24
CA ARG A 173 -13.96 25.37 -17.77
C ARG A 173 -14.28 26.37 -16.67
N GLU A 174 -14.41 25.86 -15.45
CA GLU A 174 -13.97 26.66 -14.33
C GLU A 174 -12.45 26.55 -14.28
N ASP A 175 -11.78 27.57 -14.82
CA ASP A 175 -10.46 27.96 -14.32
C ASP A 175 -10.62 28.42 -12.86
N ILE A 176 -11.03 27.52 -11.96
CA ILE A 176 -10.73 27.71 -10.55
C ILE A 176 -9.23 27.54 -10.49
N ALA A 177 -8.52 28.67 -10.25
CA ALA A 177 -7.11 28.64 -9.90
C ALA A 177 -6.90 27.48 -8.92
N PRO A 178 -6.05 26.47 -9.25
CA PRO A 178 -5.98 25.25 -8.46
C PRO A 178 -5.63 25.68 -7.03
N THR A 179 -6.56 25.43 -6.12
CA THR A 179 -6.26 25.57 -4.69
C THR A 179 -5.13 24.58 -4.44
N GLU A 180 -3.95 25.10 -4.12
CA GLU A 180 -2.75 24.31 -3.93
C GLU A 180 -3.07 23.13 -3.01
N ILE A 181 -2.99 21.90 -3.54
CA ILE A 181 -3.34 20.69 -2.79
C ILE A 181 -2.23 20.44 -1.79
N LYS A 182 -2.52 20.67 -0.51
CA LYS A 182 -1.57 20.43 0.59
C LYS A 182 -1.65 18.98 1.07
N PRO A 183 -0.53 18.36 1.46
CA PRO A 183 -0.55 17.03 2.06
C PRO A 183 -1.41 16.99 3.34
N SER A 184 -2.24 15.97 3.48
CA SER A 184 -2.98 15.71 4.72
C SER A 184 -2.03 15.34 5.85
N ARG A 185 -2.33 15.79 7.07
CA ARG A 185 -1.64 15.37 8.31
C ARG A 185 -1.75 13.87 8.60
N HIS A 186 -2.76 13.19 8.04
CA HIS A 186 -2.95 11.74 8.19
C HIS A 186 -2.10 10.95 7.18
N LEU A 187 -1.67 11.58 6.08
CA LEU A 187 -0.77 10.97 5.10
C LEU A 187 0.69 11.04 5.61
N ARG A 188 1.01 10.28 6.66
CA ARG A 188 2.28 10.38 7.40
C ARG A 188 3.51 9.99 6.57
N GLN A 189 3.54 8.79 5.99
CA GLN A 189 4.67 8.31 5.18
C GLN A 189 4.18 7.57 3.93
N VAL A 190 4.79 7.84 2.78
CA VAL A 190 4.53 7.13 1.52
C VAL A 190 5.83 6.57 0.96
N LEU A 191 5.85 5.28 0.65
CA LEU A 191 6.94 4.63 -0.09
C LEU A 191 6.51 4.37 -1.53
N ALA A 192 7.21 4.99 -2.48
CA ALA A 192 6.94 4.83 -3.89
C ALA A 192 7.89 3.81 -4.52
N PHE A 193 7.35 2.71 -5.05
CA PHE A 193 8.17 1.64 -5.62
C PHE A 193 8.33 1.79 -7.14
N GLY A 194 9.58 2.01 -7.56
CA GLY A 194 10.02 2.12 -8.94
C GLY A 194 10.85 0.93 -9.41
N GLY A 195 11.06 0.85 -10.73
CA GLY A 195 11.91 -0.16 -11.38
C GLY A 195 11.28 -0.78 -12.63
N LEU A 196 12.13 -1.37 -13.47
CA LEU A 196 11.74 -2.05 -14.72
C LEU A 196 10.86 -3.29 -14.49
N SER A 197 10.35 -3.90 -15.56
CA SER A 197 9.45 -5.06 -15.48
C SER A 197 10.08 -6.22 -14.72
N GLU A 198 9.32 -6.92 -13.89
CA GLU A 198 9.83 -8.08 -13.15
C GLU A 198 11.00 -7.81 -12.19
N CYS A 199 11.27 -6.56 -11.80
CA CYS A 199 12.29 -6.21 -10.79
C CYS A 199 11.89 -6.50 -9.33
N GLY A 200 10.67 -7.00 -9.07
CA GLY A 200 10.18 -7.29 -7.71
C GLY A 200 9.50 -6.12 -6.97
N LYS A 201 9.13 -5.03 -7.64
CA LYS A 201 8.44 -3.89 -7.00
C LYS A 201 7.11 -4.27 -6.35
N SER A 202 6.26 -4.99 -7.08
CA SER A 202 4.94 -5.45 -6.61
C SER A 202 5.03 -6.38 -5.40
N THR A 203 6.00 -7.29 -5.40
CA THR A 203 6.23 -8.23 -4.29
C THR A 203 6.84 -7.53 -3.08
N SER A 204 7.68 -6.52 -3.31
CA SER A 204 8.25 -5.67 -2.25
C SER A 204 7.19 -4.82 -1.57
N ALA A 205 6.32 -4.13 -2.33
CA ALA A 205 5.20 -3.39 -1.76
C ALA A 205 4.23 -4.30 -0.99
N GLN A 206 3.94 -5.50 -1.52
CA GLN A 206 3.12 -6.49 -0.82
C GLN A 206 3.77 -6.96 0.49
N PHE A 207 5.08 -7.16 0.49
CA PHE A 207 5.82 -7.52 1.70
C PHE A 207 5.72 -6.41 2.76
N VAL A 208 5.92 -5.15 2.38
CA VAL A 208 5.78 -4.01 3.30
C VAL A 208 4.34 -3.88 3.81
N GLN A 209 3.32 -4.06 2.96
CA GLN A 209 1.93 -4.13 3.41
C GLN A 209 1.72 -5.20 4.49
N ARG A 210 2.17 -6.43 4.24
CA ARG A 210 1.93 -7.56 5.14
C ARG A 210 2.73 -7.51 6.44
N THR A 211 3.87 -6.82 6.46
CA THR A 211 4.81 -6.88 7.59
C THR A 211 5.03 -5.56 8.31
N CYS A 212 4.67 -4.43 7.70
CA CYS A 212 4.79 -3.10 8.28
C CYS A 212 3.43 -2.39 8.38
N GLY A 213 2.32 -3.07 8.07
CA GLY A 213 0.97 -2.51 8.16
C GLY A 213 0.67 -1.43 7.12
N ALA A 214 1.42 -1.40 6.00
CA ALA A 214 1.23 -0.38 4.98
C ALA A 214 -0.03 -0.62 4.15
N GLN A 215 -0.71 0.45 3.75
CA GLN A 215 -1.73 0.33 2.71
C GLN A 215 -1.10 0.39 1.32
N ARG A 216 -1.37 -0.63 0.49
CA ARG A 216 -0.83 -0.73 -0.87
C ARG A 216 -1.79 -0.18 -1.91
N LEU A 217 -1.33 0.82 -2.66
CA LEU A 217 -2.11 1.54 -3.66
C LEU A 217 -1.42 1.52 -5.02
N LYS A 218 -2.23 1.48 -6.09
CA LYS A 218 -1.74 1.51 -7.46
C LYS A 218 -1.85 2.93 -8.02
N ILE A 219 -0.76 3.53 -8.47
CA ILE A 219 -0.73 4.89 -9.08
C ILE A 219 -1.75 4.99 -10.21
N GLY A 220 -1.77 4.01 -11.12
CA GLY A 220 -2.74 4.01 -12.22
C GLY A 220 -4.20 3.77 -11.80
N PHE A 221 -4.44 3.26 -10.60
CA PHE A 221 -5.79 3.25 -10.02
C PHE A 221 -6.14 4.63 -9.45
N LEU A 222 -5.23 5.22 -8.68
CA LEU A 222 -5.42 6.55 -8.10
C LEU A 222 -5.65 7.62 -9.18
N LEU A 223 -4.83 7.64 -10.24
CA LEU A 223 -5.00 8.59 -11.36
C LEU A 223 -6.35 8.42 -12.07
N ARG A 224 -6.79 7.17 -12.32
CA ARG A 224 -8.11 6.91 -12.93
C ARG A 224 -9.26 7.33 -12.03
N GLN A 225 -9.14 7.11 -10.73
CA GLN A 225 -10.13 7.53 -9.75
C GLN A 225 -10.21 9.06 -9.67
N ALA A 226 -9.05 9.74 -9.63
CA ALA A 226 -8.96 11.18 -9.64
C ALA A 226 -9.56 11.77 -10.93
N ALA A 227 -9.19 11.22 -12.09
CA ALA A 227 -9.75 11.61 -13.39
C ALA A 227 -11.27 11.47 -13.44
N HIS A 228 -11.81 10.35 -12.94
CA HIS A 228 -13.26 10.16 -12.85
C HIS A 228 -13.94 11.21 -11.96
N ARG A 229 -13.34 11.57 -10.82
CA ARG A 229 -13.91 12.60 -9.91
C ARG A 229 -13.88 14.00 -10.53
N GLU A 230 -12.84 14.30 -11.29
CA GLU A 230 -12.65 15.62 -11.93
C GLU A 230 -13.23 15.69 -13.36
N GLY A 231 -13.84 14.61 -13.86
CA GLY A 231 -14.40 14.58 -15.22
C GLY A 231 -13.35 14.59 -16.35
N LEU A 232 -12.14 14.10 -16.08
CA LEU A 232 -11.01 14.08 -17.02
C LEU A 232 -10.99 12.79 -17.85
N ALA A 233 -10.74 12.90 -19.16
CA ALA A 233 -10.76 11.76 -20.09
C ALA A 233 -9.51 10.88 -19.98
N ASP A 234 -8.33 11.50 -19.93
CA ASP A 234 -7.04 10.81 -19.80
C ASP A 234 -6.14 11.54 -18.80
N PRO A 235 -5.89 10.98 -17.61
CA PRO A 235 -4.99 11.60 -16.65
C PRO A 235 -3.53 11.62 -17.11
N TYR A 236 -3.11 10.74 -18.03
CA TYR A 236 -1.71 10.66 -18.48
C TYR A 236 -1.36 11.70 -19.55
N ALA A 237 -2.36 12.33 -20.16
CA ALA A 237 -2.17 13.44 -21.09
C ALA A 237 -1.96 14.80 -20.39
N LEU A 238 -2.09 14.83 -19.06
CA LEU A 238 -1.91 16.03 -18.24
C LEU A 238 -0.44 16.28 -17.96
N SER A 239 -0.09 17.52 -17.60
CA SER A 239 1.27 17.84 -17.13
C SER A 239 1.65 17.01 -15.90
N ALA A 240 2.94 16.74 -15.74
CA ALA A 240 3.49 16.00 -14.60
C ALA A 240 3.02 16.58 -13.25
N ARG A 241 3.02 17.91 -13.15
CA ARG A 241 2.52 18.63 -11.97
C ARG A 241 1.06 18.30 -11.68
N ARG A 242 0.21 18.31 -12.71
CA ARG A 242 -1.21 18.04 -12.54
C ARG A 242 -1.47 16.56 -12.18
N GLN A 243 -0.71 15.64 -12.76
CA GLN A 243 -0.76 14.22 -12.37
C GLN A 243 -0.38 14.04 -10.88
N ALA A 244 0.66 14.74 -10.42
CA ALA A 244 1.07 14.71 -9.01
C ALA A 244 0.00 15.28 -8.07
N GLU A 245 -0.64 16.39 -8.43
CA GLU A 245 -1.76 16.98 -7.67
C GLU A 245 -2.94 16.01 -7.54
N LEU A 246 -3.33 15.35 -8.64
CA LEU A 246 -4.38 14.34 -8.66
C LEU A 246 -4.04 13.15 -7.75
N LEU A 247 -2.79 12.66 -7.82
CA LEU A 247 -2.29 11.60 -6.97
C LEU A 247 -2.33 11.98 -5.49
N LEU A 248 -1.83 13.17 -5.15
CA LEU A 248 -1.86 13.68 -3.79
C LEU A 248 -3.29 13.84 -3.26
N GLY A 249 -4.20 14.32 -4.09
CA GLY A 249 -5.61 14.47 -3.74
C GLY A 249 -6.26 13.13 -3.36
N GLU A 250 -6.04 12.07 -4.14
CA GLU A 250 -6.55 10.74 -3.78
C GLU A 250 -5.84 10.11 -2.58
N LEU A 251 -4.53 10.31 -2.44
CA LEU A 251 -3.79 9.84 -1.27
C LEU A 251 -4.29 10.52 0.02
N ASN A 252 -4.53 11.83 -0.03
CA ASN A 252 -5.11 12.58 1.07
C ASN A 252 -6.50 12.05 1.42
N ARG A 253 -7.40 11.92 0.43
CA ARG A 253 -8.74 11.37 0.64
C ARG A 253 -8.70 10.00 1.29
N PHE A 254 -7.81 9.13 0.82
CA PHE A 254 -7.66 7.80 1.39
C PHE A 254 -7.16 7.87 2.84
N ALA A 255 -6.11 8.66 3.11
CA ALA A 255 -5.53 8.80 4.45
C ALA A 255 -6.52 9.42 5.46
N ASP A 256 -7.30 10.42 5.03
CA ASP A 256 -8.32 11.05 5.87
C ASP A 256 -9.47 10.10 6.23
N ALA A 257 -9.78 9.14 5.36
CA ALA A 257 -10.75 8.08 5.64
C ALA A 257 -10.16 6.93 6.48
N HIS A 258 -8.83 6.85 6.64
CA HIS A 258 -8.14 5.75 7.32
C HIS A 258 -7.09 6.29 8.28
N VAL A 259 -7.53 7.05 9.28
CA VAL A 259 -6.67 7.81 10.21
C VAL A 259 -5.64 6.98 10.98
N ASP A 260 -5.88 5.68 11.15
CA ASP A 260 -4.95 4.76 11.82
C ASP A 260 -3.82 4.26 10.90
N THR A 261 -3.95 4.44 9.58
CA THR A 261 -2.93 4.05 8.61
C THR A 261 -1.83 5.10 8.55
N LYS A 262 -0.62 4.72 8.98
CA LYS A 262 0.55 5.63 9.03
C LYS A 262 1.51 5.45 7.85
N LEU A 263 1.44 4.31 7.17
CA LEU A 263 2.35 3.96 6.08
C LEU A 263 1.56 3.59 4.84
N PHE A 264 1.92 4.19 3.71
CA PHE A 264 1.32 3.90 2.42
C PHE A 264 2.41 3.46 1.44
N THR A 265 2.06 2.60 0.50
CA THR A 265 2.93 2.25 -0.62
C THR A 265 2.21 2.57 -1.93
N ILE A 266 2.91 3.21 -2.86
CA ILE A 266 2.39 3.50 -4.20
C ILE A 266 3.23 2.82 -5.27
N GLU A 267 2.56 2.23 -6.26
CA GLU A 267 3.24 1.55 -7.36
C GLU A 267 2.38 1.44 -8.63
N SER A 268 2.92 1.17 -9.80
CA SER A 268 4.33 1.21 -10.15
C SER A 268 4.70 2.63 -10.55
N VAL A 269 5.74 3.18 -9.93
CA VAL A 269 6.33 4.44 -10.39
C VAL A 269 7.05 4.14 -11.70
N HIS A 270 6.59 4.76 -12.78
CA HIS A 270 7.12 4.53 -14.12
C HIS A 270 7.23 5.81 -14.96
N ASP A 271 6.94 6.95 -14.34
CA ASP A 271 7.09 8.30 -14.90
C ASP A 271 7.87 9.14 -13.88
N ASP A 272 9.06 9.57 -14.28
CA ASP A 272 10.02 10.30 -13.46
C ASP A 272 9.59 11.76 -13.26
N ALA A 273 8.98 12.38 -14.27
CA ALA A 273 8.50 13.76 -14.17
C ALA A 273 7.37 13.89 -13.13
N SER A 274 6.33 13.05 -13.21
CA SER A 274 5.21 13.10 -12.24
C SER A 274 5.63 12.73 -10.83
N ILE A 275 6.56 11.79 -10.64
CA ILE A 275 7.01 11.43 -9.28
C ILE A 275 7.93 12.50 -8.69
N ALA A 276 8.72 13.21 -9.50
CA ALA A 276 9.51 14.36 -9.05
C ALA A 276 8.59 15.47 -8.50
N GLU A 277 7.52 15.78 -9.22
CA GLU A 277 6.50 16.75 -8.79
C GLU A 277 5.78 16.31 -7.51
N LEU A 278 5.44 15.03 -7.39
CA LEU A 278 4.83 14.50 -6.15
C LEU A 278 5.80 14.57 -4.98
N LYS A 279 7.11 14.38 -5.21
CA LYS A 279 8.16 14.53 -4.21
C LYS A 279 8.33 15.98 -3.77
N GLN A 280 8.24 16.94 -4.68
CA GLN A 280 8.22 18.37 -4.32
C GLN A 280 7.01 18.73 -3.44
N LEU A 281 5.83 18.18 -3.74
CA LEU A 281 4.62 18.40 -2.94
C LEU A 281 4.68 17.79 -1.52
N ARG A 282 5.39 16.66 -1.37
CA ARG A 282 5.42 15.86 -0.13
C ARG A 282 6.66 16.08 0.73
N GLY A 283 7.76 16.54 0.14
CA GLY A 283 9.08 16.54 0.76
C GLY A 283 9.50 15.14 1.23
N ASP A 284 10.19 15.08 2.37
CA ASP A 284 10.79 13.86 2.94
C ASP A 284 9.78 12.77 3.33
N THR A 285 8.49 13.12 3.40
CA THR A 285 7.41 12.17 3.71
C THR A 285 7.04 11.25 2.54
N LEU A 286 7.59 11.50 1.35
CA LEU A 286 7.58 10.58 0.20
C LEU A 286 9.00 10.08 -0.04
N GLN A 287 9.23 8.78 0.15
CA GLN A 287 10.49 8.14 -0.18
C GLN A 287 10.33 7.23 -1.40
N ILE A 288 11.23 7.37 -2.36
CA ILE A 288 11.25 6.58 -3.60
C ILE A 288 12.24 5.43 -3.42
N VAL A 289 11.74 4.20 -3.55
CA VAL A 289 12.51 2.97 -3.53
C VAL A 289 12.58 2.42 -4.95
N TYR A 290 13.75 2.50 -5.56
CA TYR A 290 14.02 1.92 -6.87
C TYR A 290 14.68 0.55 -6.72
N LEU A 291 14.02 -0.48 -7.24
CA LEU A 291 14.62 -1.82 -7.30
C LEU A 291 15.38 -1.97 -8.60
N ASP A 292 16.70 -1.99 -8.48
CA ASP A 292 17.60 -2.24 -9.59
C ASP A 292 17.86 -3.75 -9.71
N THR A 293 17.68 -4.29 -10.90
CA THR A 293 17.88 -5.71 -11.15
C THR A 293 18.26 -5.91 -12.62
N PRO A 294 19.44 -6.49 -12.90
CA PRO A 294 19.87 -6.79 -14.26
C PRO A 294 18.83 -7.60 -15.03
N PHE A 295 18.71 -7.34 -16.33
CA PHE A 295 17.71 -7.98 -17.19
C PHE A 295 17.74 -9.51 -17.11
N ALA A 296 18.94 -10.12 -17.18
CA ALA A 296 19.10 -11.58 -17.10
C ALA A 296 18.49 -12.17 -15.82
N VAL A 297 18.74 -11.54 -14.67
CA VAL A 297 18.21 -11.96 -13.36
C VAL A 297 16.69 -11.79 -13.31
N ARG A 298 16.13 -10.74 -13.94
CA ARG A 298 14.67 -10.53 -14.00
C ARG A 298 13.97 -11.59 -14.85
N VAL A 299 14.55 -11.95 -15.99
CA VAL A 299 14.03 -13.02 -16.87
C VAL A 299 14.06 -14.36 -16.12
N GLU A 300 15.21 -14.71 -15.53
CA GLU A 300 15.39 -15.96 -14.80
C GLU A 300 14.38 -16.10 -13.65
N ARG A 301 14.28 -15.08 -12.78
CA ARG A 301 13.42 -15.15 -11.58
C ARG A 301 11.92 -15.12 -11.89
N SER A 302 11.52 -14.44 -12.96
CA SER A 302 10.10 -14.30 -13.30
C SER A 302 9.54 -15.49 -14.07
N GLY A 303 10.41 -16.31 -14.67
CA GLY A 303 10.01 -17.36 -15.62
C GLY A 303 9.31 -16.79 -16.87
N THR A 304 9.35 -15.47 -17.09
CA THR A 304 8.73 -14.82 -18.25
C THR A 304 9.72 -14.84 -19.43
N PRO A 305 9.27 -15.15 -20.67
CA PRO A 305 10.14 -15.11 -21.83
C PRO A 305 10.85 -13.77 -21.98
N ALA A 306 12.15 -13.79 -22.31
CA ALA A 306 12.98 -12.60 -22.41
C ALA A 306 12.37 -11.50 -23.33
N GLN A 307 11.81 -11.91 -24.48
CA GLN A 307 11.16 -10.99 -25.42
C GLN A 307 9.96 -10.25 -24.79
N ALA A 308 9.17 -10.94 -23.97
CA ALA A 308 8.02 -10.34 -23.29
C ALA A 308 8.45 -9.36 -22.18
N VAL A 309 9.56 -9.65 -21.49
CA VAL A 309 10.15 -8.71 -20.52
C VAL A 309 10.68 -7.47 -21.24
N ALA A 310 11.38 -7.64 -22.36
CA ALA A 310 11.93 -6.55 -23.17
C ALA A 310 10.82 -5.63 -23.71
N ALA A 311 9.74 -6.19 -24.28
CA ALA A 311 8.61 -5.40 -24.78
C ALA A 311 7.93 -4.57 -23.68
N LYS A 312 7.76 -5.14 -22.47
CA LYS A 312 7.23 -4.39 -21.32
C LYS A 312 8.20 -3.30 -20.85
N ASP A 313 9.51 -3.54 -20.95
CA ASP A 313 10.52 -2.55 -20.58
C ASP A 313 10.56 -1.39 -21.56
N GLU A 314 10.43 -1.62 -22.86
CA GLU A 314 10.36 -0.57 -23.87
C GLU A 314 9.24 0.44 -23.55
N ILE A 315 8.03 -0.06 -23.24
CA ILE A 315 6.88 0.76 -22.84
C ILE A 315 7.15 1.54 -21.54
N LYS A 316 7.90 0.97 -20.60
CA LYS A 316 8.20 1.64 -19.32
C LYS A 316 9.34 2.64 -19.46
N MET A 317 10.32 2.33 -20.28
CA MET A 317 11.47 3.20 -20.55
C MET A 317 11.02 4.43 -21.32
N SER A 318 10.09 4.28 -22.28
CA SER A 318 9.51 5.44 -23.00
C SER A 318 8.73 6.39 -22.10
N ARG A 319 8.29 5.91 -20.92
CA ARG A 319 7.64 6.73 -19.90
C ARG A 319 8.60 7.26 -18.84
N GLY A 320 9.90 6.94 -18.91
CA GLY A 320 10.90 7.44 -17.96
C GLY A 320 11.16 6.54 -16.75
N ALA A 321 10.64 5.30 -16.73
CA ALA A 321 10.79 4.41 -15.56
C ALA A 321 12.25 4.16 -15.15
N HIS A 322 13.20 4.16 -16.09
CA HIS A 322 14.63 3.99 -15.82
C HIS A 322 15.27 5.24 -15.17
N GLN A 323 14.70 6.43 -15.43
CA GLN A 323 15.20 7.71 -14.92
C GLN A 323 14.79 7.94 -13.47
N VAL A 324 13.74 7.26 -13.00
CA VAL A 324 13.30 7.26 -11.58
C VAL A 324 14.44 6.90 -10.63
N ALA A 325 15.41 6.09 -11.06
CA ALA A 325 16.58 5.74 -10.26
C ALA A 325 17.38 6.97 -9.79
N ALA A 326 17.47 8.02 -10.62
CA ALA A 326 18.17 9.25 -10.27
C ALA A 326 17.45 10.10 -9.21
N LEU A 327 16.13 9.90 -9.07
CA LEU A 327 15.28 10.59 -8.08
C LEU A 327 15.13 9.79 -6.77
N ALA A 328 15.55 8.53 -6.78
CA ALA A 328 15.30 7.57 -5.73
C ALA A 328 16.08 7.89 -4.46
N ASP A 329 15.40 7.91 -3.31
CA ASP A 329 16.04 7.97 -2.00
C ASP A 329 16.80 6.68 -1.70
N HIS A 330 16.31 5.57 -2.25
CA HIS A 330 16.90 4.25 -2.07
C HIS A 330 16.96 3.50 -3.40
N VAL A 331 18.16 3.41 -3.98
CA VAL A 331 18.46 2.44 -5.04
C VAL A 331 18.91 1.14 -4.38
N ILE A 332 18.16 0.07 -4.60
CA ILE A 332 18.41 -1.25 -4.03
C ILE A 332 18.78 -2.21 -5.15
N ASP A 333 20.03 -2.67 -5.15
CA ASP A 333 20.42 -3.86 -5.91
C ASP A 333 19.65 -5.08 -5.36
N ASN A 334 18.77 -5.61 -6.20
CA ASN A 334 17.91 -6.74 -5.90
C ASN A 334 18.42 -8.04 -6.56
N THR A 335 19.72 -8.17 -6.81
CA THR A 335 20.36 -9.44 -7.22
C THR A 335 20.62 -10.39 -6.05
N GLY A 336 20.70 -9.87 -4.82
CA GLY A 336 20.98 -10.63 -3.62
C GLY A 336 19.82 -11.50 -3.11
N SER A 337 19.96 -11.95 -1.86
CA SER A 337 18.97 -12.81 -1.19
C SER A 337 17.71 -12.04 -0.80
N ILE A 338 16.58 -12.76 -0.78
CA ILE A 338 15.31 -12.20 -0.32
C ILE A 338 15.36 -11.74 1.15
N ALA A 339 16.24 -12.34 1.96
CA ALA A 339 16.43 -11.95 3.35
C ALA A 339 17.04 -10.54 3.45
N ALA A 340 18.06 -10.25 2.65
CA ALA A 340 18.72 -8.95 2.60
C ALA A 340 17.77 -7.85 2.07
N LEU A 341 17.05 -8.12 0.98
CA LEU A 341 16.03 -7.20 0.45
C LEU A 341 15.00 -6.86 1.53
N ARG A 342 14.39 -7.88 2.15
CA ARG A 342 13.35 -7.70 3.17
C ARG A 342 13.85 -6.94 4.41
N ALA A 343 15.09 -7.18 4.83
CA ALA A 343 15.71 -6.44 5.92
C ALA A 343 15.86 -4.95 5.56
N ARG A 344 16.34 -4.63 4.35
CA ARG A 344 16.47 -3.25 3.87
C ARG A 344 15.12 -2.54 3.76
N LEU A 345 14.11 -3.21 3.19
CA LEU A 345 12.75 -2.65 3.07
C LEU A 345 12.12 -2.35 4.42
N ARG A 346 12.33 -3.21 5.44
CA ARG A 346 11.86 -2.95 6.80
C ARG A 346 12.53 -1.74 7.44
N ARG A 347 13.84 -1.57 7.26
CA ARG A 347 14.56 -0.38 7.74
C ARG A 347 14.07 0.90 7.08
N ILE A 348 13.69 0.85 5.80
CA ILE A 348 13.11 2.02 5.11
C ILE A 348 11.68 2.30 5.63
N ALA A 349 10.87 1.26 5.76
CA ALA A 349 9.47 1.38 6.18
C ALA A 349 9.27 1.74 7.65
N ALA A 350 10.19 1.31 8.51
CA ALA A 350 10.16 1.57 9.94
C ALA A 350 11.60 1.77 10.43
N PRO A 351 12.18 2.95 10.17
CA PRO A 351 13.57 3.23 10.51
C PRO A 351 13.81 3.05 12.00
N PRO A 352 14.94 2.42 12.39
CA PRO A 352 15.32 2.37 13.78
C PRO A 352 15.69 3.78 14.27
N SER A 353 15.74 3.93 15.59
CA SER A 353 16.03 5.23 16.21
C SER A 353 17.02 5.06 17.35
N THR A 354 17.85 6.07 17.57
CA THR A 354 18.69 6.16 18.75
C THR A 354 17.81 6.22 19.98
N THR A 355 17.98 5.26 20.90
CA THR A 355 17.20 5.19 22.13
C THR A 355 18.06 5.63 23.30
N ALA A 356 17.61 6.60 24.08
CA ALA A 356 18.27 6.96 25.33
C ALA A 356 18.06 5.84 26.36
N LEU A 357 19.14 5.13 26.70
CA LEU A 357 19.11 4.00 27.61
C LEU A 357 19.70 4.39 28.97
N ARG A 358 19.05 3.95 30.04
CA ARG A 358 19.51 4.21 31.41
C ARG A 358 20.51 3.15 31.84
N VAL A 359 21.79 3.52 31.90
CA VAL A 359 22.84 2.63 32.41
C VAL A 359 22.76 2.55 33.94
N ALA A 360 22.85 1.34 34.48
CA ALA A 360 22.87 1.07 35.92
C ALA A 360 23.89 -0.02 36.26
N THR A 361 24.35 -0.02 37.51
CA THR A 361 25.26 -1.06 38.02
C THR A 361 24.48 -2.31 38.44
N PRO A 362 25.04 -3.52 38.31
CA PRO A 362 24.40 -4.76 38.79
C PRO A 362 23.98 -4.72 40.27
N TYR A 363 24.72 -4.00 41.12
CA TYR A 363 24.42 -3.84 42.55
C TYR A 363 23.10 -3.11 42.84
N GLY A 364 22.59 -2.32 41.89
CA GLY A 364 21.33 -1.58 42.01
C GLY A 364 20.09 -2.39 41.61
N LEU A 365 20.27 -3.66 41.21
CA LEU A 365 19.21 -4.51 40.65
C LEU A 365 18.65 -5.54 41.64
N GLY A 366 18.94 -5.41 42.93
CA GLY A 366 18.45 -6.34 43.96
C GLY A 366 19.04 -7.76 43.84
N LEU A 367 20.17 -7.91 43.15
CA LEU A 367 20.91 -9.17 43.06
C LEU A 367 21.76 -9.40 44.33
N PRO A 368 21.95 -10.66 44.78
CA PRO A 368 22.91 -10.97 45.84
C PRO A 368 24.31 -10.47 45.47
N ALA A 369 25.11 -10.06 46.47
CA ALA A 369 26.41 -9.43 46.24
C ALA A 369 27.35 -10.27 45.34
N ALA A 370 27.39 -11.60 45.54
CA ALA A 370 28.20 -12.50 44.71
C ALA A 370 27.74 -12.51 43.24
N VAL A 371 26.42 -12.56 43.00
CA VAL A 371 25.83 -12.53 41.65
C VAL A 371 26.05 -11.16 41.01
N ALA A 372 25.86 -10.06 41.76
CA ALA A 372 26.10 -8.70 41.30
C ALA A 372 27.58 -8.49 40.91
N SER A 373 28.51 -9.00 41.71
CA SER A 373 29.95 -8.95 41.42
C SER A 373 30.29 -9.72 40.15
N ALA A 374 29.88 -10.99 40.04
CA ALA A 374 30.14 -11.78 38.84
C ALA A 374 29.51 -11.15 37.57
N THR A 375 28.36 -10.50 37.72
CA THR A 375 27.69 -9.77 36.62
C THR A 375 28.48 -8.52 36.21
N ALA A 376 29.06 -7.80 37.18
CA ALA A 376 29.90 -6.65 36.92
C ALA A 376 31.18 -7.07 36.19
N ASP A 377 31.85 -8.13 36.68
CA ASP A 377 33.05 -8.69 36.06
C ASP A 377 32.80 -9.13 34.62
N PHE A 378 31.67 -9.81 34.37
CA PHE A 378 31.24 -10.17 33.02
C PHE A 378 31.02 -8.92 32.14
N THR A 379 30.34 -7.90 32.67
CA THR A 379 30.04 -6.67 31.92
C THR A 379 31.33 -5.95 31.53
N ASP A 380 32.30 -5.87 32.44
CA ASP A 380 33.60 -5.25 32.18
C ASP A 380 34.41 -6.06 31.17
N ALA A 381 34.40 -7.40 31.29
CA ALA A 381 35.08 -8.29 30.34
C ALA A 381 34.53 -8.12 28.91
N VAL A 382 33.20 -8.08 28.72
CA VAL A 382 32.64 -7.89 27.38
C VAL A 382 32.79 -6.47 26.86
N ARG A 383 32.82 -5.47 27.74
CA ARG A 383 33.08 -4.06 27.36
C ARG A 383 34.50 -3.88 26.82
N ALA A 384 35.45 -4.72 27.23
CA ALA A 384 36.83 -4.71 26.72
C ALA A 384 36.93 -5.08 25.23
N TYR A 385 35.92 -5.75 24.65
CA TYR A 385 35.83 -5.99 23.21
C TYR A 385 35.46 -4.74 22.39
N GLY A 386 35.36 -3.58 23.04
CA GLY A 386 35.24 -2.27 22.39
C GLY A 386 33.91 -2.09 21.67
N PRO A 387 33.89 -1.45 20.48
CA PRO A 387 32.66 -1.09 19.78
C PRO A 387 31.87 -2.30 19.27
N GLY A 388 32.46 -3.50 19.26
CA GLY A 388 31.77 -4.72 18.87
C GLY A 388 30.63 -5.11 19.82
N VAL A 389 30.68 -4.70 21.10
CA VAL A 389 29.58 -4.93 22.06
C VAL A 389 28.75 -3.66 22.21
N ARG A 390 27.50 -3.73 21.74
CA ARG A 390 26.61 -2.58 21.62
C ARG A 390 25.67 -2.42 22.80
N LEU A 391 25.26 -3.52 23.43
CA LEU A 391 24.38 -3.50 24.60
C LEU A 391 24.62 -4.73 25.48
N VAL A 392 24.57 -4.55 26.80
CA VAL A 392 24.45 -5.63 27.77
C VAL A 392 23.32 -5.27 28.73
N THR A 393 22.36 -6.17 28.91
CA THR A 393 21.25 -5.94 29.85
C THR A 393 20.77 -7.24 30.48
N LEU A 394 20.32 -7.16 31.73
CA LEU A 394 19.48 -8.19 32.32
C LEU A 394 18.03 -7.92 31.93
N THR A 395 17.26 -8.99 31.74
CA THR A 395 15.88 -8.97 31.27
C THR A 395 14.99 -9.76 32.21
N GLY A 396 13.67 -9.59 32.11
CA GLY A 396 12.74 -10.26 33.03
C GLY A 396 12.96 -9.87 34.50
N SER A 397 12.75 -10.80 35.42
CA SER A 397 12.84 -10.51 36.87
C SER A 397 14.16 -9.86 37.33
N PRO A 398 15.37 -10.24 36.85
CA PRO A 398 16.59 -9.53 37.23
C PRO A 398 16.69 -8.10 36.66
N GLY A 399 16.16 -7.82 35.47
CA GLY A 399 16.10 -6.44 34.95
C GLY A 399 15.07 -5.58 35.68
N GLU A 400 14.01 -6.20 36.23
CA GLU A 400 12.94 -5.54 36.98
C GLU A 400 13.25 -5.36 38.48
N GLY A 401 14.38 -5.89 38.96
CA GLY A 401 14.75 -5.84 40.38
C GLY A 401 13.94 -6.78 41.29
N THR A 402 13.29 -7.80 40.71
CA THR A 402 12.42 -8.77 41.40
C THR A 402 12.99 -10.18 41.32
N TRP A 403 14.32 -10.31 41.15
CA TRP A 403 14.98 -11.60 41.06
C TRP A 403 14.92 -12.36 42.38
N ILE A 404 14.59 -13.65 42.31
CA ILE A 404 14.48 -14.52 43.48
C ILE A 404 15.49 -15.65 43.37
N ALA A 405 16.37 -15.79 44.38
CA ALA A 405 17.39 -16.83 44.41
C ALA A 405 16.81 -18.24 44.29
N GLY A 406 17.39 -19.04 43.39
CA GLY A 406 16.93 -20.39 43.02
C GLY A 406 15.72 -20.40 42.08
N TRP A 407 14.80 -19.46 42.18
CA TRP A 407 13.58 -19.43 41.36
C TRP A 407 13.74 -18.73 40.01
N SER A 408 14.40 -17.57 40.00
CA SER A 408 14.62 -16.76 38.82
C SER A 408 15.89 -17.19 38.08
N ASP A 409 15.78 -17.26 36.76
CA ASP A 409 16.96 -17.37 35.90
C ASP A 409 17.58 -15.98 35.73
N LEU A 410 18.88 -15.95 35.44
CA LEU A 410 19.60 -14.74 35.09
C LEU A 410 19.52 -14.56 33.58
N ASP A 411 18.42 -13.94 33.14
CA ASP A 411 18.14 -13.73 31.72
C ASP A 411 18.96 -12.56 31.19
N LEU A 412 20.05 -12.86 30.50
CA LEU A 412 20.99 -11.88 29.96
C LEU A 412 20.76 -11.67 28.47
N MET A 413 20.73 -10.43 28.01
CA MET A 413 20.73 -10.11 26.59
C MET A 413 21.96 -9.27 26.24
N VAL A 414 22.67 -9.69 25.18
CA VAL A 414 23.82 -8.97 24.64
C VAL A 414 23.57 -8.68 23.17
N ILE A 415 23.67 -7.40 22.79
CA ILE A 415 23.69 -6.97 21.40
C ILE A 415 25.15 -6.78 21.00
N ALA A 416 25.62 -7.54 20.03
CA ALA A 416 27.01 -7.47 19.58
C ALA A 416 27.16 -7.77 18.09
N GLU A 417 28.20 -7.20 17.49
CA GLU A 417 28.62 -7.55 16.13
C GLU A 417 29.09 -9.01 16.07
N HIS A 418 28.95 -9.65 14.91
CA HIS A 418 29.18 -11.08 14.78
C HIS A 418 30.63 -11.48 15.09
N GLU A 419 31.57 -10.60 14.76
CA GLU A 419 33.01 -10.79 14.89
C GLU A 419 33.47 -10.99 16.34
N VAL A 420 32.74 -10.43 17.31
CA VAL A 420 33.09 -10.53 18.74
C VAL A 420 32.31 -11.60 19.49
N ILE A 421 31.37 -12.30 18.83
CA ILE A 421 30.54 -13.33 19.48
C ILE A 421 31.36 -14.45 20.09
N GLY A 422 32.48 -14.86 19.47
CA GLY A 422 33.37 -15.88 20.01
C GLY A 422 33.93 -15.50 21.38
N GLY A 423 34.45 -14.27 21.53
CA GLY A 423 34.95 -13.78 22.82
C GLY A 423 33.84 -13.67 23.87
N ILE A 424 32.64 -13.24 23.47
CA ILE A 424 31.48 -13.19 24.38
C ILE A 424 31.11 -14.59 24.88
N GLN A 425 31.22 -15.64 24.05
CA GLN A 425 30.96 -17.01 24.48
C GLN A 425 31.94 -17.49 25.56
N GLU A 426 33.22 -17.14 25.42
CA GLU A 426 34.25 -17.41 26.44
C GLU A 426 33.96 -16.66 27.75
N ALA A 427 33.62 -15.37 27.66
CA ALA A 427 33.23 -14.56 28.81
C ALA A 427 31.97 -15.10 29.51
N LEU A 428 31.01 -15.63 28.75
CA LEU A 428 29.81 -16.27 29.29
C LEU A 428 30.15 -17.57 30.04
N GLU A 429 31.14 -18.33 29.60
CA GLU A 429 31.55 -19.56 30.31
C GLU A 429 32.26 -19.25 31.63
N GLN A 430 33.13 -18.23 31.61
CA GLN A 430 33.73 -17.70 32.85
C GLN A 430 32.65 -17.18 33.79
N TYR A 431 31.65 -16.48 33.26
CA TYR A 431 30.52 -15.98 34.05
C TYR A 431 29.69 -17.12 34.67
N ARG A 432 29.37 -18.18 33.92
CA ARG A 432 28.71 -19.37 34.47
C ARG A 432 29.50 -20.00 35.61
N THR A 433 30.83 -20.08 35.43
CA THR A 433 31.74 -20.62 36.45
C THR A 433 31.74 -19.74 37.70
N ALA A 434 31.84 -18.42 37.53
CA ALA A 434 31.81 -17.45 38.63
C ALA A 434 30.47 -17.42 39.39
N LEU A 435 29.36 -17.68 38.71
CA LEU A 435 28.05 -17.82 39.36
C LEU A 435 27.98 -19.04 40.29
N GLY A 436 28.84 -20.06 40.11
CA GLY A 436 29.01 -21.17 41.07
C GLY A 436 27.71 -21.93 41.40
N GLY A 437 26.74 -21.95 40.49
CA GLY A 437 25.41 -22.53 40.72
C GLY A 437 24.41 -21.63 41.46
N ALA A 438 24.79 -20.42 41.86
CA ALA A 438 23.89 -19.46 42.52
C ALA A 438 22.72 -19.01 41.64
N ALA A 439 22.89 -19.06 40.31
CA ALA A 439 21.86 -18.76 39.33
C ALA A 439 22.08 -19.54 38.03
N SER A 440 21.00 -19.94 37.37
CA SER A 440 21.04 -20.43 35.99
C SER A 440 21.12 -19.24 35.03
N LEU A 441 22.06 -19.26 34.09
CA LEU A 441 22.26 -18.20 33.11
C LEU A 441 21.52 -18.49 31.80
N GLY A 442 20.64 -17.59 31.38
CA GLY A 442 19.91 -17.67 30.11
C GLY A 442 20.35 -16.57 29.14
N PRO A 443 21.44 -16.76 28.37
CA PRO A 443 21.93 -15.73 27.45
C PRO A 443 21.12 -15.67 26.16
N THR A 444 20.84 -14.46 25.69
CA THR A 444 20.32 -14.14 24.36
C THR A 444 21.33 -13.27 23.64
N LEU A 445 21.96 -13.80 22.60
CA LEU A 445 22.90 -13.08 21.75
C LEU A 445 22.20 -12.68 20.45
N VAL A 446 22.31 -11.41 20.07
CA VAL A 446 21.68 -10.88 18.85
C VAL A 446 22.54 -9.81 18.22
N THR A 447 22.53 -9.73 16.89
CA THR A 447 23.25 -8.69 16.16
C THR A 447 22.42 -7.42 15.98
N PRO A 448 23.05 -6.23 15.86
CA PRO A 448 22.32 -5.00 15.50
C PRO A 448 21.55 -5.13 14.17
N GLY A 449 22.11 -5.88 13.21
CA GLY A 449 21.47 -6.17 11.93
C GLY A 449 20.15 -6.93 12.06
N GLU A 450 20.08 -7.94 12.93
CA GLU A 450 18.86 -8.70 13.19
C GLU A 450 17.77 -7.84 13.83
N LEU A 451 18.15 -6.96 14.78
CA LEU A 451 17.22 -6.06 15.45
C LEU A 451 16.66 -5.01 14.51
N THR A 452 17.52 -4.31 13.77
CA THR A 452 17.10 -3.27 12.82
C THR A 452 16.30 -3.87 11.64
N ALA A 453 16.56 -5.13 11.27
CA ALA A 453 15.74 -5.88 10.33
C ALA A 453 14.41 -6.42 10.93
N ARG A 454 14.14 -6.13 12.20
CA ARG A 454 12.99 -6.62 12.98
C ARG A 454 12.82 -8.14 12.88
N ARG A 455 13.91 -8.89 13.06
CA ARG A 455 13.91 -10.35 13.20
C ARG A 455 13.76 -10.72 14.67
N LEU A 456 12.58 -10.42 15.21
CA LEU A 456 12.32 -10.48 16.65
C LEU A 456 11.47 -11.69 17.01
N THR A 457 11.84 -12.37 18.09
CA THR A 457 10.92 -13.22 18.84
C THR A 457 9.98 -12.33 19.68
N PRO A 458 8.79 -12.81 20.08
CA PRO A 458 7.91 -12.05 20.97
C PRO A 458 8.59 -11.62 22.28
N ARG A 459 9.42 -12.51 22.86
CA ARG A 459 10.25 -12.22 24.02
C ARG A 459 11.21 -11.05 23.76
N LEU A 460 11.91 -11.06 22.63
CA LEU A 460 12.84 -9.99 22.28
C LEU A 460 12.13 -8.66 22.02
N ALA A 461 11.00 -8.68 21.31
CA ALA A 461 10.17 -7.48 21.11
C ALA A 461 9.72 -6.89 22.45
N PHE A 462 9.34 -7.73 23.42
CA PHE A 462 8.96 -7.28 24.75
C PHE A 462 10.14 -6.64 25.51
N VAL A 463 11.33 -7.25 25.46
CA VAL A 463 12.53 -6.67 26.07
C VAL A 463 12.83 -5.29 25.48
N LEU A 464 12.81 -5.16 24.15
CA LEU A 464 13.03 -3.87 23.49
C LEU A 464 11.98 -2.82 23.92
N HIS A 465 10.72 -3.23 24.04
CA HIS A 465 9.68 -2.34 24.56
C HIS A 465 9.94 -1.91 26.00
N GLN A 466 10.40 -2.81 26.88
CA GLN A 466 10.80 -2.46 28.25
C GLN A 466 11.97 -1.49 28.30
N LEU A 467 12.98 -1.68 27.45
CA LEU A 467 14.10 -0.75 27.31
C LEU A 467 13.61 0.65 26.88
N GLN A 468 12.66 0.71 25.94
CA GLN A 468 12.02 1.97 25.54
C GLN A 468 11.23 2.65 26.68
N GLN A 469 10.79 1.91 27.70
CA GLN A 469 10.14 2.45 28.90
C GLN A 469 11.13 2.79 30.03
N GLY A 470 12.44 2.68 29.80
CA GLY A 470 13.47 3.05 30.77
C GLY A 470 13.98 1.93 31.66
N SER A 471 13.75 0.66 31.30
CA SER A 471 14.42 -0.46 31.97
C SER A 471 15.94 -0.28 31.95
N PRO A 472 16.62 -0.57 33.07
CA PRO A 472 18.06 -0.33 33.19
C PRO A 472 18.85 -1.30 32.31
N VAL A 473 19.97 -0.83 31.77
CA VAL A 473 20.96 -1.63 31.03
C VAL A 473 22.29 -1.59 31.78
N LEU A 474 23.14 -2.59 31.56
CA LEU A 474 24.47 -2.65 32.17
C LEU A 474 25.52 -1.92 31.30
N HIS A 475 25.35 -1.98 29.99
CA HIS A 475 26.17 -1.27 29.01
C HIS A 475 25.33 -0.91 27.78
N ALA A 476 25.60 0.24 27.17
CA ALA A 476 24.99 0.66 25.91
C ALA A 476 25.95 1.58 25.13
N ALA A 477 26.09 1.31 23.84
CA ALA A 477 26.73 2.23 22.91
C ALA A 477 25.83 3.46 22.67
N SER A 478 26.43 4.66 22.59
CA SER A 478 25.70 5.93 22.46
C SER A 478 24.97 6.10 21.13
N ASP A 479 25.43 5.40 20.09
CA ASP A 479 24.91 5.43 18.73
C ASP A 479 24.03 4.20 18.42
N LEU A 480 23.63 3.43 19.44
CA LEU A 480 22.84 2.24 19.24
C LEU A 480 21.43 2.61 18.75
N GLU A 481 21.13 2.16 17.53
CA GLU A 481 19.80 2.25 16.96
C GLU A 481 18.98 0.99 17.26
N LEU A 482 17.79 1.17 17.81
CA LEU A 482 16.85 0.09 18.10
C LEU A 482 15.52 0.32 17.37
N PRO A 483 14.82 -0.75 16.98
CA PRO A 483 13.47 -0.61 16.45
C PRO A 483 12.52 -0.15 17.55
N THR A 484 11.60 0.77 17.22
CA THR A 484 10.51 1.15 18.11
C THR A 484 9.42 0.08 18.09
N ILE A 485 9.18 -0.56 19.23
CA ILE A 485 8.13 -1.56 19.42
C ILE A 485 6.89 -0.91 20.04
N SER A 486 5.73 -1.05 19.39
CA SER A 486 4.46 -0.54 19.88
C SER A 486 3.71 -1.58 20.74
N ARG A 487 2.74 -1.11 21.51
CA ARG A 487 1.83 -1.99 22.26
C ARG A 487 1.00 -2.89 21.34
N ASP A 488 0.54 -2.36 20.21
CA ASP A 488 -0.22 -3.14 19.21
C ASP A 488 0.63 -4.26 18.59
N GLU A 489 1.91 -3.99 18.32
CA GLU A 489 2.86 -5.01 17.81
C GLU A 489 3.02 -6.17 18.80
N LEU A 490 3.11 -5.85 20.10
CA LEU A 490 3.19 -6.85 21.16
C LEU A 490 1.87 -7.60 21.40
N ALA A 491 0.72 -6.93 21.31
CA ALA A 491 -0.59 -7.58 21.39
C ALA A 491 -0.77 -8.57 20.23
N PHE A 492 -0.40 -8.17 19.01
CA PHE A 492 -0.42 -9.07 17.85
C PHE A 492 0.59 -10.22 17.99
N ALA A 493 1.77 -9.97 18.56
CA ALA A 493 2.74 -11.03 18.84
C ALA A 493 2.20 -12.03 19.88
N ALA A 494 1.43 -11.57 20.88
CA ALA A 494 0.82 -12.42 21.89
C ALA A 494 -0.15 -13.44 21.29
N VAL A 495 -1.02 -13.01 20.36
CA VAL A 495 -1.94 -13.90 19.63
C VAL A 495 -1.20 -15.05 18.94
N ARG A 496 0.00 -14.79 18.42
CA ARG A 496 0.81 -15.78 17.69
C ARG A 496 1.61 -16.70 18.62
N GLU A 497 1.98 -16.21 19.80
CA GLU A 497 2.75 -16.96 20.78
C GLU A 497 1.87 -17.84 21.68
N LEU A 498 0.66 -17.38 21.99
CA LEU A 498 -0.26 -18.04 22.91
C LEU A 498 -0.52 -19.52 22.59
N PRO A 499 -0.73 -19.94 21.33
CA PRO A 499 -0.95 -21.35 21.00
C PRO A 499 0.22 -22.24 21.45
N GLN A 500 1.47 -21.78 21.26
CA GLN A 500 2.65 -22.54 21.65
C GLN A 500 2.75 -22.64 23.19
N VAL A 501 2.39 -21.58 23.90
CA VAL A 501 2.37 -21.58 25.38
C VAL A 501 1.30 -22.54 25.90
N MET A 502 0.09 -22.53 25.32
CA MET A 502 -1.00 -23.44 25.68
C MET A 502 -0.63 -24.91 25.42
N LEU A 503 -0.03 -25.22 24.27
CA LEU A 503 0.47 -26.57 23.97
C LEU A 503 1.58 -27.00 24.93
N THR A 504 2.48 -26.09 25.27
CA THR A 504 3.55 -26.36 26.24
C THR A 504 2.98 -26.65 27.62
N MET A 505 1.99 -25.89 28.09
CA MET A 505 1.30 -26.18 29.35
C MET A 505 0.65 -27.57 29.34
N ARG A 506 -0.08 -27.93 28.27
CA ARG A 506 -0.67 -29.28 28.13
C ARG A 506 0.38 -30.39 28.22
N ARG A 507 1.53 -30.22 27.57
CA ARG A 507 2.65 -31.17 27.67
C ARG A 507 3.25 -31.23 29.07
N LEU A 508 3.37 -30.09 29.74
CA LEU A 508 3.87 -30.05 31.12
C LEU A 508 2.90 -30.71 32.10
N ARG A 509 1.59 -30.68 31.81
CA ARG A 509 0.57 -31.40 32.59
C ARG A 509 0.69 -32.92 32.49
N THR A 510 1.33 -33.46 31.45
CA THR A 510 1.59 -34.90 31.34
C THR A 510 2.93 -35.32 31.93
N ALA A 511 3.75 -34.38 32.41
CA ALA A 511 5.05 -34.69 33.01
C ALA A 511 4.91 -34.92 34.52
N GLU A 512 5.60 -35.93 35.05
CA GLU A 512 5.62 -36.25 36.50
C GLU A 512 6.78 -35.51 37.21
N GLY A 513 6.57 -35.11 38.48
CA GLY A 513 7.63 -34.65 39.39
C GLY A 513 7.75 -33.13 39.65
N ALA A 514 8.60 -32.76 40.63
CA ALA A 514 8.77 -31.39 41.16
C ALA A 514 9.27 -30.35 40.12
N THR A 515 9.96 -30.77 39.07
CA THR A 515 10.34 -29.93 37.91
C THR A 515 9.12 -29.37 37.18
N ALA A 516 7.96 -30.03 37.28
CA ALA A 516 6.71 -29.55 36.69
C ALA A 516 6.21 -28.27 37.37
N LEU A 517 6.40 -28.08 38.69
CA LEU A 517 5.86 -26.91 39.42
C LEU A 517 6.38 -25.59 38.85
N ARG A 518 7.71 -25.41 38.82
CA ARG A 518 8.36 -24.18 38.36
C ARG A 518 7.99 -23.87 36.92
N GLN A 519 7.96 -24.89 36.06
CA GLN A 519 7.61 -24.73 34.66
C GLN A 519 6.11 -24.41 34.47
N LEU A 520 5.20 -25.13 35.14
CA LEU A 520 3.77 -24.89 35.08
C LEU A 520 3.41 -23.49 35.57
N TYR A 521 3.94 -23.05 36.71
CA TYR A 521 3.68 -21.70 37.23
C TYR A 521 4.16 -20.62 36.26
N LYS A 522 5.40 -20.72 35.75
CA LYS A 522 5.95 -19.75 34.78
C LYS A 522 5.11 -19.69 33.51
N HIS A 523 4.64 -20.83 32.99
CA HIS A 523 3.80 -20.87 31.79
C HIS A 523 2.36 -20.41 32.04
N LEU A 524 1.79 -20.66 33.22
CA LEU A 524 0.49 -20.13 33.63
C LEU A 524 0.51 -18.60 33.62
N VAL A 525 1.52 -18.01 34.27
CA VAL A 525 1.72 -16.56 34.29
C VAL A 525 1.94 -16.00 32.89
N LEU A 526 2.75 -16.69 32.07
CA LEU A 526 2.98 -16.28 30.68
C LEU A 526 1.67 -16.31 29.86
N ALA A 527 0.89 -17.38 29.95
CA ALA A 527 -0.40 -17.50 29.26
C ALA A 527 -1.37 -16.39 29.67
N CYS A 528 -1.50 -16.15 30.98
CA CYS A 528 -2.31 -15.06 31.52
C CYS A 528 -1.83 -13.68 31.00
N ARG A 529 -0.52 -13.44 30.99
CA ARG A 529 0.08 -12.20 30.46
C ARG A 529 -0.24 -12.01 28.98
N LEU A 530 -0.14 -13.06 28.18
CA LEU A 530 -0.41 -13.00 26.74
C LEU A 530 -1.91 -12.76 26.47
N LEU A 531 -2.81 -13.44 27.18
CA LEU A 531 -4.26 -13.20 27.11
C LEU A 531 -4.61 -11.76 27.48
N LEU A 532 -4.07 -11.22 28.57
CA LEU A 532 -4.29 -9.83 28.97
C LEU A 532 -3.84 -8.84 27.90
N ARG A 533 -2.72 -9.12 27.20
CA ARG A 533 -2.24 -8.27 26.10
C ARG A 533 -3.18 -8.29 24.89
N GLU A 534 -3.82 -9.41 24.59
CA GLU A 534 -4.87 -9.46 23.55
C GLU A 534 -6.05 -8.54 23.91
N HIS A 535 -6.33 -8.37 25.20
CA HIS A 535 -7.30 -7.39 25.71
C HIS A 535 -6.70 -5.98 25.92
N ASN A 536 -5.50 -5.71 25.42
CA ASN A 536 -4.76 -4.46 25.61
C ASN A 536 -4.57 -4.05 27.09
N GLN A 537 -4.50 -5.03 28.00
CA GLN A 537 -4.23 -4.84 29.41
C GLN A 537 -2.75 -5.14 29.71
N TRP A 538 -2.12 -4.27 30.51
CA TRP A 538 -0.68 -4.25 30.71
C TRP A 538 -0.35 -4.34 32.19
N GLU A 539 -0.01 -5.56 32.64
CA GLU A 539 0.33 -5.84 34.03
C GLU A 539 1.76 -6.38 34.14
N SER A 540 2.46 -5.96 35.19
CA SER A 540 3.81 -6.38 35.53
C SER A 540 3.83 -7.14 36.86
N GLY A 541 4.64 -8.20 36.94
CA GLY A 541 4.72 -9.05 38.12
C GLY A 541 3.72 -10.22 38.09
N PRO A 542 4.15 -11.46 38.43
CA PRO A 542 3.31 -12.65 38.36
C PRO A 542 1.96 -12.54 39.08
N ASP A 543 1.94 -12.06 40.32
CA ASP A 543 0.72 -12.01 41.13
C ASP A 543 -0.32 -11.02 40.58
N ARG A 544 0.13 -9.85 40.09
CA ARG A 544 -0.75 -8.87 39.45
C ARG A 544 -1.33 -9.40 38.14
N ILE A 545 -0.51 -10.09 37.36
CA ILE A 545 -0.95 -10.74 36.11
C ILE A 545 -2.02 -11.80 36.40
N LEU A 546 -1.81 -12.68 37.39
CA LEU A 546 -2.78 -13.72 37.75
C LEU A 546 -4.08 -13.11 38.30
N ALA A 547 -3.97 -12.08 39.14
CA ALA A 547 -5.12 -11.36 39.68
C ALA A 547 -5.93 -10.64 38.57
N ALA A 548 -5.25 -10.07 37.58
CA ALA A 548 -5.90 -9.42 36.44
C ALA A 548 -6.57 -10.44 35.51
N ALA A 549 -5.89 -11.54 35.19
CA ALA A 549 -6.45 -12.61 34.38
C ALA A 549 -7.70 -13.21 35.04
N SER A 550 -7.73 -13.32 36.37
CA SER A 550 -8.90 -13.80 37.12
C SER A 550 -10.16 -12.93 36.99
N ARG A 551 -10.05 -11.74 36.39
CA ARG A 551 -11.18 -10.85 36.07
C ARG A 551 -11.65 -10.96 34.62
N MET A 552 -11.05 -11.83 33.81
CA MET A 552 -11.44 -12.02 32.41
C MET A 552 -12.83 -12.66 32.32
N PRO A 553 -13.67 -12.24 31.36
CA PRO A 553 -15.02 -12.77 31.21
C PRO A 553 -15.06 -14.30 31.07
N GLY A 554 -15.91 -14.94 31.87
CA GLY A 554 -16.10 -16.39 31.85
C GLY A 554 -14.98 -17.21 32.51
N LEU A 555 -13.85 -16.59 32.89
CA LEU A 555 -12.79 -17.27 33.63
C LEU A 555 -13.09 -17.16 35.13
N THR A 556 -13.41 -18.28 35.77
CA THR A 556 -13.48 -18.34 37.25
C THR A 556 -12.13 -17.87 37.83
N ALA A 557 -12.15 -17.22 38.99
CA ALA A 557 -10.93 -16.71 39.61
C ALA A 557 -9.91 -17.85 39.83
N LEU A 558 -8.64 -17.60 39.49
CA LEU A 558 -7.57 -18.58 39.63
C LEU A 558 -7.06 -18.56 41.07
N ALA A 559 -7.31 -19.63 41.82
CA ALA A 559 -6.81 -19.80 43.19
C ALA A 559 -5.36 -20.29 43.17
N VAL A 560 -4.42 -19.37 42.96
CA VAL A 560 -2.97 -19.66 42.88
C VAL A 560 -2.26 -19.00 44.07
N PRO A 561 -1.38 -19.72 44.81
CA PRO A 561 -0.58 -19.11 45.86
C PRO A 561 0.33 -17.99 45.32
N PRO A 562 0.64 -16.95 46.13
CA PRO A 562 1.54 -15.88 45.71
C PRO A 562 2.92 -16.41 45.29
N LEU A 563 3.58 -15.71 44.36
CA LEU A 563 4.92 -16.06 43.88
C LEU A 563 5.91 -16.37 45.00
N ALA A 564 5.89 -15.57 46.08
CA ALA A 564 6.79 -15.75 47.20
C ALA A 564 6.61 -17.13 47.89
N GLU A 565 5.36 -17.57 48.05
CA GLU A 565 5.03 -18.87 48.65
C GLU A 565 5.46 -20.02 47.73
N VAL A 566 5.12 -19.94 46.44
CA VAL A 566 5.51 -20.96 45.45
C VAL A 566 7.03 -21.05 45.31
N ALA A 567 7.74 -19.91 45.33
CA ALA A 567 9.19 -19.88 45.23
C ALA A 567 9.89 -20.44 46.47
N ASN A 568 9.36 -20.19 47.67
CA ASN A 568 9.87 -20.77 48.91
C ASN A 568 9.63 -22.28 48.94
N ALA A 569 8.41 -22.74 48.66
CA ALA A 569 8.07 -24.17 48.58
C ALA A 569 8.96 -24.92 47.58
N TRP A 570 9.28 -24.31 46.43
CA TRP A 570 10.23 -24.87 45.47
C TRP A 570 11.66 -24.94 46.01
N ARG A 571 12.12 -23.92 46.73
CA ARG A 571 13.48 -23.87 47.30
C ARG A 571 13.65 -24.89 48.43
N ASP A 572 12.62 -25.03 49.27
CA ASP A 572 12.64 -25.86 50.46
C ASP A 572 12.33 -27.34 50.15
N GLY A 573 11.92 -27.64 48.92
CA GLY A 573 11.56 -28.99 48.45
C GLY A 573 10.12 -29.41 48.78
N ASP A 574 9.37 -28.60 49.51
CA ASP A 574 7.96 -28.83 49.89
C ASP A 574 6.98 -28.45 48.77
N THR A 575 7.16 -29.07 47.61
CA THR A 575 6.44 -28.68 46.39
C THR A 575 5.01 -29.22 46.31
N GLU A 576 4.65 -30.22 47.10
CA GLU A 576 3.35 -30.91 47.00
C GLU A 576 2.17 -30.00 47.35
N LEU A 577 2.32 -29.19 48.40
CA LEU A 577 1.26 -28.30 48.90
C LEU A 577 0.87 -27.23 47.88
N VAL A 578 1.83 -26.71 47.11
CA VAL A 578 1.62 -25.66 46.11
C VAL A 578 1.39 -26.20 44.69
N LEU A 579 1.81 -27.43 44.40
CA LEU A 579 1.64 -28.02 43.06
C LEU A 579 0.18 -28.28 42.73
N LYS A 580 -0.62 -28.76 43.70
CA LYS A 580 -2.05 -29.03 43.50
C LYS A 580 -2.85 -27.77 43.10
N PRO A 581 -2.78 -26.62 43.81
CA PRO A 581 -3.50 -25.42 43.40
C PRO A 581 -2.98 -24.84 42.07
N VAL A 582 -1.67 -24.86 41.80
CA VAL A 582 -1.11 -24.42 40.51
C VAL A 582 -1.64 -25.29 39.36
N THR A 583 -1.66 -26.61 39.56
CA THR A 583 -2.19 -27.57 38.60
C THR A 583 -3.68 -27.33 38.32
N ALA A 584 -4.49 -27.16 39.36
CA ALA A 584 -5.92 -26.87 39.21
C ALA A 584 -6.16 -25.58 38.42
N ALA A 585 -5.38 -24.53 38.69
CA ALA A 585 -5.47 -23.27 37.95
C ALA A 585 -5.07 -23.42 36.46
N VAL A 586 -4.06 -24.24 36.15
CA VAL A 586 -3.70 -24.56 34.76
C VAL A 586 -4.84 -25.30 34.06
N ASP A 587 -5.41 -26.32 34.70
CA ASP A 587 -6.50 -27.11 34.11
C ASP A 587 -7.76 -26.25 33.89
N GLN A 588 -8.05 -25.35 34.83
CA GLN A 588 -9.11 -24.35 34.74
C GLN A 588 -8.89 -23.38 33.56
N LEU A 589 -7.68 -22.81 33.43
CA LEU A 589 -7.35 -21.91 32.33
C LEU A 589 -7.42 -22.63 30.97
N LEU A 590 -6.90 -23.85 30.87
CA LEU A 590 -6.92 -24.65 29.64
C LEU A 590 -8.36 -25.01 29.23
N THR A 591 -9.21 -25.35 30.20
CA THR A 591 -10.63 -25.64 29.97
C THR A 591 -11.36 -24.39 29.50
N TRP A 592 -11.19 -23.26 30.20
CA TRP A 592 -11.77 -22.00 29.81
C TRP A 592 -11.35 -21.61 28.39
N TYR A 593 -10.05 -21.66 28.08
CA TYR A 593 -9.53 -21.29 26.77
C TYR A 593 -10.10 -22.19 25.65
N ALA A 594 -10.24 -23.49 25.90
CA ALA A 594 -10.86 -24.41 24.94
C ALA A 594 -12.34 -24.08 24.70
N LEU A 595 -13.10 -23.72 25.74
CA LEU A 595 -14.49 -23.30 25.62
C LEU A 595 -14.63 -21.98 24.86
N GLN A 596 -13.75 -21.00 25.13
CA GLN A 596 -13.77 -19.72 24.42
C GLN A 596 -13.48 -19.85 22.92
N LEU A 597 -12.60 -20.77 22.53
CA LEU A 597 -12.30 -21.02 21.11
C LEU A 597 -13.38 -21.84 20.39
N ALA A 598 -14.21 -22.58 21.14
CA ALA A 598 -15.30 -23.38 20.59
C ALA A 598 -16.60 -22.60 20.41
N ALA A 599 -16.78 -21.53 21.19
CA ALA A 599 -17.88 -20.56 21.07
C ALA A 599 -17.66 -19.63 19.88
#